data_AF-A0AA39I1X8-F1
#
_entry.id   AF-A0AA39I1X8-F1
#
_cell.length_a   1.000
_cell.length_b   1.000
_cell.length_c   1.000
_cell.angle_alpha   90.00
_cell.angle_beta   90.00
_cell.angle_gamma   90.00
#
_symmetry.space_group_name_H-M   'P 1'
#
loop_
_entity.id
_entity.type
_entity.pdbx_description
1 polymer ?
#
loop_
_entity_poly.entity_id
_entity_poly.type
_entity_poly.pdbx_seq_one_letter_code
_entity_poly.pdbx_strand_id
1 'polypeptide(L)'
;MPSMFGIEGIEPVECSDPEGPETLSSTPKSEPQSITKEEFLDNIKEISCVSCRSFDAGEHWVIETRNEMSHLINTSTVESTKSGAVLQRTISVTYSDTYRVPIFWFSYKTEGTEHMLYLDDLEKELHCAAFNWNSAVKEGMHTSLLEHPITGQFLYQCHPCETEQLMSFAKGSKNYVMSWLSYMCSQFGVHFDCDWGTVV
;
A
#
# COMPACT_ATOMS: atom_id res chain seq x y z
N MET A 1 0.04 73.05 -36.14
CA MET A 1 1.28 73.73 -35.67
C MET A 1 1.99 72.81 -34.69
N PRO A 2 3.33 72.85 -34.68
CA PRO A 2 4.25 71.82 -34.16
C PRO A 2 4.79 72.16 -32.76
N SER A 3 5.63 71.27 -32.20
CA SER A 3 6.88 71.53 -31.45
C SER A 3 7.15 70.38 -30.46
N MET A 4 8.18 69.55 -30.68
CA MET A 4 9.53 69.54 -30.01
C MET A 4 9.43 69.50 -28.48
N PHE A 5 10.12 68.66 -27.71
CA PHE A 5 11.55 68.26 -27.66
C PHE A 5 11.60 66.88 -26.94
N GLY A 6 12.52 65.92 -27.13
CA GLY A 6 13.89 65.93 -27.62
C GLY A 6 14.88 66.08 -26.45
N ILE A 7 15.32 64.98 -25.80
CA ILE A 7 16.67 64.89 -25.20
C ILE A 7 17.15 63.42 -25.13
N GLU A 8 18.37 63.23 -25.64
CA GLU A 8 19.20 62.02 -25.64
C GLU A 8 19.76 61.66 -24.26
N GLY A 9 20.03 60.36 -24.07
CA GLY A 9 21.28 59.84 -23.50
C GLY A 9 21.53 59.99 -22.01
N ILE A 10 21.38 58.89 -21.26
CA ILE A 10 22.28 58.48 -20.17
C ILE A 10 22.39 56.95 -20.23
N GLU A 11 23.61 56.47 -20.40
CA GLU A 11 24.05 55.06 -20.31
C GLU A 11 24.02 54.53 -18.85
N PRO A 12 24.15 53.21 -18.61
CA PRO A 12 23.57 52.52 -17.48
C PRO A 12 24.33 52.74 -16.18
N VAL A 13 23.61 52.80 -15.06
CA VAL A 13 24.20 52.64 -13.73
C VAL A 13 24.08 51.17 -13.35
N GLU A 14 25.15 50.41 -13.57
CA GLU A 14 25.45 49.24 -12.77
C GLU A 14 25.76 49.73 -11.35
N CYS A 15 24.92 49.37 -10.38
CA CYS A 15 25.29 49.40 -8.99
C CYS A 15 25.12 47.99 -8.44
N SER A 16 26.27 47.38 -8.20
CA SER A 16 26.47 46.06 -7.62
C SER A 16 25.81 45.91 -6.25
N ASP A 17 25.29 44.70 -6.04
CA ASP A 17 24.78 43.95 -4.89
C ASP A 17 24.97 44.50 -3.46
N PRO A 18 24.12 44.03 -2.51
CA PRO A 18 24.63 42.90 -1.75
C PRO A 18 23.68 41.70 -1.73
N GLU A 19 24.31 40.56 -1.95
CA GLU A 19 23.92 39.21 -1.61
C GLU A 19 23.04 39.14 -0.35
N GLY A 20 21.76 38.84 -0.53
CA GLY A 20 21.01 38.06 0.44
C GLY A 20 21.05 36.61 -0.03
N PRO A 21 21.57 35.65 0.75
CA PRO A 21 21.41 34.26 0.39
C PRO A 21 19.92 33.94 0.59
N GLU A 22 19.14 33.99 -0.49
CA GLU A 22 17.93 33.18 -0.58
C GLU A 22 18.42 31.74 -0.65
N THR A 23 18.71 31.19 0.52
CA THR A 23 18.70 29.75 0.75
C THR A 23 17.29 29.30 0.42
N LEU A 24 17.09 28.93 -0.85
CA LEU A 24 16.22 27.84 -1.23
C LEU A 24 16.60 26.68 -0.31
N SER A 25 15.93 26.63 0.84
CA SER A 25 15.84 25.47 1.69
C SER A 25 15.14 24.42 0.84
N SER A 26 15.92 23.72 0.02
CA SER A 26 15.62 22.37 -0.38
C SER A 26 15.51 21.61 0.92
N THR A 27 14.29 21.54 1.46
CA THR A 27 13.93 20.47 2.37
C THR A 27 14.46 19.19 1.74
N PRO A 28 15.30 18.41 2.43
CA PRO A 28 15.71 17.13 1.89
C PRO A 28 14.41 16.37 1.63
N LYS A 29 14.12 16.12 0.35
CA LYS A 29 13.04 15.25 -0.06
C LYS A 29 13.41 13.92 0.59
N SER A 30 12.76 13.62 1.73
CA SER A 30 13.12 12.47 2.56
C SER A 30 13.23 11.28 1.63
N GLU A 31 14.40 10.62 1.60
CA GLU A 31 14.60 9.50 0.70
C GLU A 31 13.42 8.54 0.83
N PRO A 32 12.83 8.10 -0.29
CA PRO A 32 11.75 7.14 -0.28
C PRO A 32 12.18 5.92 0.54
N GLN A 33 11.56 5.75 1.71
CA GLN A 33 11.93 4.70 2.66
C GLN A 33 11.22 3.41 2.25
N SER A 34 11.98 2.62 1.52
CA SER A 34 11.62 1.32 1.02
C SER A 34 12.37 0.23 1.79
N ILE A 35 11.71 -0.90 2.06
CA ILE A 35 12.33 -2.02 2.78
C ILE A 35 13.15 -2.87 1.83
N THR A 36 14.13 -3.59 2.35
CA THR A 36 14.85 -4.64 1.63
C THR A 36 14.01 -5.92 1.57
N LYS A 37 14.38 -6.83 0.67
CA LYS A 37 13.74 -8.15 0.58
C LYS A 37 13.99 -8.95 1.86
N GLU A 38 15.17 -8.84 2.44
CA GLU A 38 15.55 -9.50 3.69
C GLU A 38 14.69 -9.01 4.85
N GLU A 39 14.54 -7.68 4.99
CA GLU A 39 13.65 -7.08 5.99
C GLU A 39 12.19 -7.52 5.80
N PHE A 40 11.71 -7.56 4.55
CA PHE A 40 10.39 -8.08 4.24
C PHE A 40 10.23 -9.53 4.72
N LEU A 41 11.19 -10.40 4.40
CA LEU A 41 11.18 -11.81 4.79
C LEU A 41 11.18 -11.97 6.31
N ASP A 42 11.97 -11.18 7.02
CA ASP A 42 12.01 -11.24 8.49
C ASP A 42 10.72 -10.71 9.11
N ASN A 43 10.14 -9.64 8.55
CA ASN A 43 8.86 -9.10 8.98
C ASN A 43 7.72 -10.12 8.82
N ILE A 44 7.61 -10.81 7.68
CA ILE A 44 6.55 -11.82 7.48
C ILE A 44 6.76 -13.07 8.35
N LYS A 45 8.00 -13.44 8.68
CA LYS A 45 8.30 -14.53 9.63
C LYS A 45 7.77 -14.22 11.01
N GLU A 46 7.96 -12.99 11.47
CA GLU A 46 7.42 -12.55 12.75
C GLU A 46 5.88 -12.58 12.76
N ILE A 47 5.23 -12.03 11.72
CA ILE A 47 3.76 -12.07 11.59
C ILE A 47 3.24 -13.51 11.64
N SER A 48 3.86 -14.42 10.88
CA SER A 48 3.45 -15.81 10.85
C SER A 48 3.70 -16.53 12.19
N CYS A 49 4.82 -16.24 12.85
CA CYS A 49 5.13 -16.80 14.17
C CYS A 49 4.09 -16.41 15.22
N VAL A 50 3.68 -15.14 15.23
CA VAL A 50 2.70 -14.60 16.18
C VAL A 50 1.30 -15.15 15.91
N SER A 51 0.83 -15.08 14.66
CA SER A 51 -0.53 -15.51 14.30
C SER A 51 -0.75 -17.02 14.31
N CYS A 52 0.29 -17.84 14.13
CA CYS A 52 0.18 -19.30 14.25
C CYS A 52 0.20 -19.79 15.71
N ARG A 53 0.73 -18.99 16.65
CA ARG A 53 0.93 -19.40 18.05
C ARG A 53 -0.18 -18.95 18.99
N SER A 54 -1.00 -17.99 18.60
CA SER A 54 -2.14 -17.57 19.40
C SER A 54 -3.33 -18.47 19.10
N PHE A 55 -3.79 -19.21 20.11
CA PHE A 55 -5.04 -19.98 20.05
C PHE A 55 -6.26 -19.06 19.83
N ASP A 56 -6.12 -17.79 20.19
CA ASP A 56 -7.14 -16.75 20.04
C ASP A 56 -6.91 -15.85 18.80
N ALA A 57 -5.96 -16.18 17.92
CA ALA A 57 -5.79 -15.44 16.67
C ALA A 57 -7.05 -15.58 15.83
N GLY A 58 -7.75 -14.46 15.58
CA GLY A 58 -8.93 -14.47 14.70
C GLY A 58 -8.62 -14.87 13.26
N GLU A 59 -7.35 -14.76 12.85
CA GLU A 59 -6.88 -15.07 11.50
C GLU A 59 -5.46 -15.67 11.54
N HIS A 60 -5.23 -16.77 10.81
CA HIS A 60 -3.91 -17.40 10.71
C HIS A 60 -3.17 -16.92 9.46
N TRP A 61 -1.97 -16.38 9.63
CA TRP A 61 -1.10 -15.98 8.54
C TRP A 61 0.08 -16.94 8.42
N VAL A 62 0.22 -17.55 7.26
CA VAL A 62 1.22 -18.60 7.00
C VAL A 62 2.18 -18.12 5.94
N ILE A 63 3.44 -18.55 6.03
CA ILE A 63 4.40 -18.36 4.93
C ILE A 63 4.32 -19.57 4.01
N GLU A 64 4.00 -19.32 2.74
CA GLU A 64 4.23 -20.30 1.68
C GLU A 64 5.50 -19.94 0.92
N THR A 65 6.19 -20.95 0.40
CA THR A 65 7.38 -20.77 -0.44
C THR A 65 7.29 -21.69 -1.65
N ARG A 66 7.39 -21.11 -2.84
CA ARG A 66 7.43 -21.85 -4.11
C ARG A 66 8.47 -21.21 -5.02
N ASN A 67 9.29 -22.03 -5.68
CA ASN A 67 10.33 -21.55 -6.60
C ASN A 67 11.19 -20.42 -5.99
N GLU A 68 11.67 -20.61 -4.76
CA GLU A 68 12.50 -19.63 -4.02
C GLU A 68 11.84 -18.28 -3.72
N MET A 69 10.55 -18.14 -3.99
CA MET A 69 9.77 -16.96 -3.64
C MET A 69 8.88 -17.29 -2.45
N SER A 70 8.95 -16.44 -1.43
CA SER A 70 8.12 -16.55 -0.22
C SER A 70 7.10 -15.43 -0.17
N HIS A 71 5.91 -15.75 0.33
CA HIS A 71 4.86 -14.78 0.60
C HIS A 71 4.13 -15.13 1.88
N LEU A 72 3.49 -14.12 2.46
CA LEU A 72 2.53 -14.34 3.53
C LEU A 72 1.16 -14.59 2.91
N ILE A 73 0.42 -15.57 3.40
CA ILE A 73 -0.91 -15.93 2.92
C ILE A 73 -1.87 -16.11 4.09
N ASN A 74 -3.10 -15.66 3.90
CA ASN A 74 -4.21 -15.90 4.81
C ASN A 74 -5.44 -16.29 3.98
N THR A 75 -6.08 -17.40 4.35
CA THR A 75 -7.32 -17.87 3.73
C THR A 75 -8.35 -18.07 4.81
N SER A 76 -9.55 -17.52 4.60
CA SER A 76 -10.60 -17.48 5.63
C SER A 76 -11.99 -17.51 5.00
N THR A 77 -12.96 -17.99 5.76
CA THR A 77 -14.36 -18.02 5.35
C THR A 77 -15.07 -16.77 5.86
N VAL A 78 -15.80 -16.10 4.96
CA VAL A 78 -16.57 -14.88 5.25
C VAL A 78 -18.05 -15.21 5.15
N GLU A 79 -18.73 -15.27 6.30
CA GLU A 79 -20.15 -15.62 6.40
C GLU A 79 -21.07 -14.40 6.46
N SER A 80 -20.56 -13.26 6.91
CA SER A 80 -21.34 -12.01 7.11
C SER A 80 -21.39 -11.14 5.85
N THR A 81 -21.79 -11.72 4.72
CA THR A 81 -22.02 -10.96 3.48
C THR A 81 -23.40 -10.30 3.47
N LYS A 82 -23.56 -9.29 2.60
CA LYS A 82 -24.82 -8.58 2.38
C LYS A 82 -25.96 -9.50 1.93
N SER A 83 -25.65 -10.53 1.13
CA SER A 83 -26.62 -11.50 0.63
C SER A 83 -26.83 -12.71 1.56
N GLY A 84 -25.95 -12.91 2.54
CA GLY A 84 -25.86 -14.13 3.34
C GLY A 84 -25.13 -15.28 2.66
N ALA A 85 -24.53 -15.07 1.48
CA ALA A 85 -23.63 -16.02 0.86
C ALA A 85 -22.35 -16.22 1.69
N VAL A 86 -21.83 -17.46 1.68
CA VAL A 86 -20.54 -17.77 2.30
C VAL A 86 -19.44 -17.65 1.23
N LEU A 87 -18.41 -16.85 1.52
CA LEU A 87 -17.29 -16.63 0.61
C LEU A 87 -16.01 -17.20 1.20
N GLN A 88 -15.13 -17.72 0.34
CA GLN A 88 -13.75 -18.02 0.67
C GLN A 88 -12.88 -16.85 0.23
N ARG A 89 -12.26 -16.17 1.19
CA ARG A 89 -11.31 -15.08 1.00
C ARG A 89 -9.90 -15.62 0.99
N THR A 90 -9.09 -15.19 0.04
CA THR A 90 -7.65 -15.40 0.04
C THR A 90 -6.96 -14.05 -0.03
N ILE A 91 -6.03 -13.79 0.88
CA ILE A 91 -5.13 -12.64 0.85
C ILE A 91 -3.71 -13.17 0.76
N SER A 92 -2.91 -12.54 -0.09
CA SER A 92 -1.48 -12.79 -0.17
C SER A 92 -0.68 -11.50 -0.16
N VAL A 93 0.49 -11.54 0.48
CA VAL A 93 1.42 -10.42 0.55
C VAL A 93 2.75 -10.86 -0.06
N THR A 94 3.12 -10.26 -1.18
CA THR A 94 4.42 -10.46 -1.83
C THR A 94 5.29 -9.22 -1.69
N TYR A 95 6.53 -9.29 -2.17
CA TYR A 95 7.45 -8.16 -2.21
C TYR A 95 7.67 -7.69 -3.64
N SER A 96 7.74 -6.39 -3.86
CA SER A 96 8.18 -5.80 -5.13
C SER A 96 9.67 -5.47 -5.07
N ASP A 97 10.51 -6.10 -5.89
CA ASP A 97 11.92 -5.69 -6.00
C ASP A 97 12.06 -4.30 -6.63
N THR A 98 11.13 -3.92 -7.51
CA THR A 98 11.16 -2.62 -8.22
C THR A 98 10.76 -1.46 -7.31
N TYR A 99 9.65 -1.60 -6.60
CA TYR A 99 9.15 -0.55 -5.70
C TYR A 99 9.68 -0.69 -4.28
N ARG A 100 10.30 -1.83 -3.94
CA ARG A 100 10.87 -2.13 -2.63
C ARG A 100 9.85 -2.00 -1.48
N VAL A 101 8.65 -2.46 -1.74
CA VAL A 101 7.49 -2.40 -0.83
C VAL A 101 6.70 -3.72 -0.89
N PRO A 102 5.91 -4.04 0.15
CA PRO A 102 4.96 -5.14 0.07
C PRO A 102 3.84 -4.85 -0.94
N ILE A 103 3.33 -5.90 -1.59
CA ILE A 103 2.20 -5.87 -2.52
C ILE A 103 1.06 -6.68 -1.91
N PHE A 104 -0.14 -6.10 -1.92
CA PHE A 104 -1.34 -6.75 -1.41
C PHE A 104 -2.13 -7.41 -2.55
N TRP A 105 -2.39 -8.69 -2.39
CA TRP A 105 -3.18 -9.49 -3.33
C TRP A 105 -4.41 -10.02 -2.61
N PHE A 106 -5.54 -10.06 -3.31
CA PHE A 106 -6.76 -10.63 -2.76
C PHE A 106 -7.62 -11.31 -3.81
N SER A 107 -8.40 -12.28 -3.38
CA SER A 107 -9.51 -12.84 -4.12
C SER A 107 -10.60 -13.31 -3.17
N TYR A 108 -11.80 -13.40 -3.71
CA TYR A 108 -12.97 -13.95 -3.04
C TYR A 108 -13.67 -14.85 -4.04
N LYS A 109 -14.13 -16.00 -3.58
CA LYS A 109 -14.94 -16.93 -4.36
C LYS A 109 -16.10 -17.40 -3.51
N THR A 110 -17.23 -17.72 -4.12
CA THR A 110 -18.34 -18.34 -3.39
C THR A 110 -17.92 -19.73 -2.93
N GLU A 111 -18.23 -20.07 -1.67
CA GLU A 111 -17.92 -21.39 -1.14
C GLU A 111 -18.54 -22.50 -2.01
N GLY A 112 -17.78 -23.56 -2.26
CA GLY A 112 -18.18 -24.66 -3.13
C GLY A 112 -18.09 -24.36 -4.63
N THR A 113 -17.65 -23.16 -5.03
CA THR A 113 -17.42 -22.79 -6.43
C THR A 113 -15.94 -22.55 -6.72
N GLU A 114 -15.55 -22.74 -7.98
CA GLU A 114 -14.22 -22.36 -8.48
C GLU A 114 -14.19 -20.92 -9.02
N HIS A 115 -15.34 -20.24 -9.05
CA HIS A 115 -15.48 -18.93 -9.66
C HIS A 115 -15.12 -17.82 -8.66
N MET A 116 -14.08 -17.07 -9.00
CA MET A 116 -13.74 -15.83 -8.31
C MET A 116 -14.80 -14.76 -8.61
N LEU A 117 -15.15 -13.97 -7.60
CA LEU A 117 -16.01 -12.80 -7.74
C LEU A 117 -15.25 -11.63 -8.37
N TYR A 118 -15.94 -10.89 -9.24
CA TYR A 118 -15.44 -9.63 -9.78
C TYR A 118 -15.63 -8.47 -8.80
N LEU A 119 -14.89 -7.37 -8.98
CA LEU A 119 -14.97 -6.20 -8.09
C LEU A 119 -16.41 -5.68 -7.94
N ASP A 120 -17.17 -5.61 -9.02
CA ASP A 120 -18.58 -5.18 -9.02
C ASP A 120 -19.48 -6.09 -8.17
N ASP A 121 -19.18 -7.38 -8.11
CA ASP A 121 -19.93 -8.33 -7.30
C ASP A 121 -19.45 -8.29 -5.84
N LEU A 122 -18.15 -8.04 -5.61
CA LEU A 122 -17.62 -7.83 -4.27
C LEU A 122 -18.22 -6.62 -3.58
N GLU A 123 -18.43 -5.52 -4.30
CA GLU A 123 -19.10 -4.33 -3.77
C GLU A 123 -20.53 -4.64 -3.31
N LYS A 124 -21.24 -5.54 -4.01
CA LYS A 124 -22.59 -5.97 -3.66
C LYS A 124 -22.61 -6.94 -2.49
N GLU A 125 -21.54 -7.68 -2.25
CA GLU A 125 -21.47 -8.73 -1.23
C GLU A 125 -20.81 -8.27 0.08
N LEU A 126 -19.80 -7.40 0.03
CA LEU A 126 -18.95 -7.08 1.19
C LEU A 126 -19.27 -5.72 1.81
N HIS A 127 -19.16 -5.66 3.14
CA HIS A 127 -19.24 -4.44 3.94
C HIS A 127 -17.83 -3.91 4.25
N CYS A 128 -17.01 -3.58 3.24
CA CYS A 128 -15.68 -3.00 3.50
C CYS A 128 -15.48 -1.62 2.87
N ALA A 129 -14.66 -0.81 3.54
CA ALA A 129 -14.37 0.56 3.11
C ALA A 129 -13.61 0.59 1.78
N ALA A 130 -12.84 -0.47 1.48
CA ALA A 130 -12.11 -0.61 0.23
C ALA A 130 -13.01 -0.52 -1.01
N PHE A 131 -14.24 -1.05 -0.98
CA PHE A 131 -15.12 -0.94 -2.15
C PHE A 131 -15.92 0.38 -2.21
N ASN A 132 -15.93 1.16 -1.13
CA ASN A 132 -16.64 2.45 -1.03
C ASN A 132 -15.74 3.68 -1.30
N TRP A 133 -14.61 3.53 -2.00
CA TRP A 133 -13.54 4.54 -2.00
C TRP A 133 -13.97 5.96 -2.42
N ASN A 134 -13.93 6.84 -1.41
CA ASN A 134 -13.95 8.29 -1.59
C ASN A 134 -12.68 8.73 -2.35
N SER A 135 -12.78 9.81 -3.11
CA SER A 135 -11.87 10.26 -4.18
C SER A 135 -10.36 10.25 -3.87
N ALA A 136 -9.92 10.37 -2.61
CA ALA A 136 -8.51 10.33 -2.22
C ALA A 136 -7.82 8.96 -2.44
N VAL A 137 -8.58 7.85 -2.46
CA VAL A 137 -8.03 6.50 -2.69
C VAL A 137 -8.24 6.02 -4.14
N LYS A 138 -9.20 6.60 -4.87
CA LYS A 138 -9.35 6.38 -6.33
C LYS A 138 -8.09 6.73 -7.12
N GLU A 139 -7.30 7.67 -6.62
CA GLU A 139 -6.02 8.06 -7.23
C GLU A 139 -4.84 7.19 -6.75
N GLY A 140 -4.99 6.49 -5.60
CA GLY A 140 -3.89 5.87 -4.87
C GLY A 140 -3.78 4.33 -5.01
N MET A 141 -4.89 3.61 -4.91
CA MET A 141 -4.89 2.15 -4.78
C MET A 141 -5.46 1.49 -6.04
N HIS A 142 -4.68 1.57 -7.12
CA HIS A 142 -5.08 1.00 -8.41
C HIS A 142 -5.12 -0.53 -8.31
N THR A 143 -6.28 -1.15 -8.58
CA THR A 143 -6.42 -2.61 -8.53
C THR A 143 -6.46 -3.20 -9.94
N SER A 144 -5.82 -4.35 -10.12
CA SER A 144 -5.80 -5.05 -11.42
C SER A 144 -5.82 -6.55 -11.21
N LEU A 145 -6.57 -7.28 -12.05
CA LEU A 145 -6.59 -8.73 -12.04
C LEU A 145 -5.36 -9.26 -12.77
N LEU A 146 -4.47 -9.95 -12.05
CA LEU A 146 -3.20 -10.45 -12.57
C LEU A 146 -2.95 -11.87 -12.10
N GLU A 147 -2.09 -12.59 -12.81
CA GLU A 147 -1.59 -13.88 -12.34
C GLU A 147 -0.63 -13.66 -11.18
N HIS A 148 -0.90 -14.32 -10.05
CA HIS A 148 -0.11 -14.20 -8.83
C HIS A 148 1.26 -14.88 -9.02
N PRO A 149 2.38 -14.18 -8.76
CA PRO A 149 3.72 -14.59 -9.21
C PRO A 149 4.23 -15.90 -8.61
N ILE A 150 3.68 -16.32 -7.46
CA ILE A 150 4.13 -17.52 -6.73
C ILE A 150 3.17 -18.70 -6.92
N THR A 151 1.87 -18.43 -7.07
CA THR A 151 0.84 -19.48 -7.10
C THR A 151 0.29 -19.76 -8.49
N GLY A 152 0.51 -18.85 -9.46
CA GLY A 152 -0.07 -18.93 -10.81
C GLY A 152 -1.59 -18.72 -10.86
N GLN A 153 -2.21 -18.33 -9.73
CA GLN A 153 -3.66 -18.09 -9.66
C GLN A 153 -3.99 -16.64 -9.98
N PHE A 154 -5.13 -16.38 -10.61
CA PHE A 154 -5.59 -15.02 -10.84
C PHE A 154 -6.14 -14.40 -9.55
N LEU A 155 -5.50 -13.33 -9.10
CA LEU A 155 -5.89 -12.53 -7.93
C LEU A 155 -5.91 -11.04 -8.31
N TYR A 156 -6.68 -10.24 -7.58
CA TYR A 156 -6.56 -8.80 -7.65
C TYR A 156 -5.29 -8.35 -6.93
N GLN A 157 -4.46 -7.60 -7.63
CA GLN A 157 -3.29 -6.92 -7.08
C GLN A 157 -3.65 -5.46 -6.78
N CYS A 158 -3.29 -4.97 -5.60
CA CYS A 158 -3.21 -3.54 -5.34
C CYS A 158 -1.84 -3.03 -5.81
N HIS A 159 -1.83 -2.14 -6.79
CA HIS A 159 -0.61 -1.65 -7.43
C HIS A 159 0.29 -0.95 -6.40
N PRO A 160 1.61 -1.25 -6.37
CA PRO A 160 2.50 -0.80 -5.30
C PRO A 160 2.94 0.66 -5.37
N CYS A 161 2.64 1.40 -6.45
CA CYS A 161 3.25 2.72 -6.71
C CYS A 161 3.03 3.76 -5.59
N GLU A 162 1.90 3.67 -4.88
CA GLU A 162 1.57 4.61 -3.80
C GLU A 162 1.75 3.98 -2.41
N THR A 163 2.17 2.71 -2.35
CA THR A 163 2.33 2.00 -1.06
C THR A 163 3.31 2.73 -0.17
N GLU A 164 4.39 3.27 -0.73
CA GLU A 164 5.35 4.07 0.04
C GLU A 164 4.74 5.32 0.66
N GLN A 165 3.98 6.10 -0.13
CA GLN A 165 3.34 7.32 0.35
C GLN A 165 2.30 7.01 1.42
N LEU A 166 1.49 5.98 1.18
CA LEU A 166 0.49 5.45 2.09
C LEU A 166 1.11 5.01 3.42
N MET A 167 2.34 4.50 3.38
CA MET A 167 3.05 3.93 4.52
C MET A 167 3.99 4.88 5.24
N SER A 168 3.88 6.17 4.98
CA SER A 168 4.63 7.18 5.74
C SER A 168 4.41 7.11 7.25
N PHE A 169 3.26 6.59 7.72
CA PHE A 169 2.97 6.40 9.15
C PHE A 169 3.73 5.24 9.81
N ALA A 170 4.17 4.23 9.04
CA ALA A 170 4.93 3.10 9.59
C ALA A 170 6.44 3.32 9.59
N LYS A 171 6.88 4.55 9.26
CA LYS A 171 8.28 4.95 9.36
C LYS A 171 8.77 4.73 10.78
N GLY A 172 9.82 3.91 10.93
CA GLY A 172 10.41 3.58 12.23
C GLY A 172 9.65 2.53 13.04
N SER A 173 8.61 1.89 12.46
CA SER A 173 8.01 0.71 13.09
C SER A 173 9.01 -0.43 13.20
N LYS A 174 8.94 -1.22 14.28
CA LYS A 174 9.75 -2.45 14.41
C LYS A 174 9.43 -3.46 13.32
N ASN A 175 8.18 -3.49 12.88
CA ASN A 175 7.71 -4.35 11.79
C ASN A 175 6.87 -3.52 10.82
N TYR A 176 7.55 -3.05 9.76
CA TYR A 176 6.96 -2.23 8.71
C TYR A 176 5.81 -2.98 8.02
N VAL A 177 6.01 -4.25 7.65
CA VAL A 177 5.00 -5.04 6.93
C VAL A 177 3.77 -5.28 7.79
N MET A 178 3.93 -5.51 9.10
CA MET A 178 2.81 -5.69 10.02
C MET A 178 1.99 -4.42 10.17
N SER A 179 2.65 -3.26 10.25
CA SER A 179 1.98 -1.96 10.31
C SER A 179 1.21 -1.65 9.02
N TRP A 180 1.84 -1.96 7.87
CA TRP A 180 1.20 -1.86 6.55
C TRP A 180 0.02 -2.82 6.43
N LEU A 181 0.20 -4.07 6.82
CA LEU A 181 -0.83 -5.10 6.73
C LEU A 181 -2.01 -4.76 7.62
N SER A 182 -1.78 -4.19 8.81
CA SER A 182 -2.84 -3.69 9.69
C SER A 182 -3.70 -2.64 9.00
N TYR A 183 -3.07 -1.65 8.34
CA TYR A 183 -3.77 -0.65 7.56
C TYR A 183 -4.56 -1.29 6.42
N MET A 184 -3.92 -2.16 5.61
CA MET A 184 -4.59 -2.80 4.48
C MET A 184 -5.78 -3.65 4.93
N CYS A 185 -5.61 -4.50 5.94
CA CYS A 185 -6.69 -5.29 6.53
C CYS A 185 -7.87 -4.44 6.99
N SER A 186 -7.61 -3.27 7.61
CA SER A 186 -8.67 -2.34 8.01
C SER A 186 -9.50 -1.83 6.81
N GLN A 187 -8.87 -1.59 5.65
CA GLN A 187 -9.58 -1.16 4.44
C GLN A 187 -10.49 -2.28 3.91
N PHE A 188 -10.04 -3.52 3.99
CA PHE A 188 -10.79 -4.70 3.53
C PHE A 188 -11.77 -5.26 4.58
N GLY A 189 -11.88 -4.63 5.76
CA GLY A 189 -12.73 -5.13 6.85
C GLY A 189 -12.27 -6.48 7.40
N VAL A 190 -10.97 -6.78 7.27
CA VAL A 190 -10.34 -8.00 7.77
C VAL A 190 -9.86 -7.75 9.18
N HIS A 191 -10.23 -8.62 10.10
CA HIS A 191 -9.72 -8.56 11.47
C HIS A 191 -8.23 -8.89 11.48
N PHE A 192 -7.42 -7.95 11.94
CA PHE A 192 -5.98 -8.13 12.09
C PHE A 192 -5.58 -7.43 13.38
N ASP A 193 -5.23 -8.23 14.40
CA ASP A 193 -4.85 -7.70 15.71
C ASP A 193 -3.57 -6.86 15.58
N CYS A 194 -3.73 -5.54 15.65
CA CYS A 194 -2.66 -4.57 15.43
C CYS A 194 -1.76 -4.35 16.65
N ASP A 195 -2.06 -4.98 17.80
CA ASP A 195 -1.30 -4.86 19.05
C ASP A 195 0.16 -5.32 18.94
N TRP A 196 0.53 -5.97 17.83
CA TRP A 196 1.89 -6.41 17.53
C TRP A 196 2.74 -5.34 16.84
N GLY A 197 2.13 -4.28 16.28
CA GLY A 197 2.83 -3.17 15.60
C GLY A 197 3.25 -2.02 16.52
N THR A 198 2.85 -2.04 17.80
CA THR A 198 3.07 -0.97 18.80
C THR A 198 4.17 -1.25 19.80
N VAL A 199 4.91 -2.36 19.67
CA VAL A 199 6.09 -2.55 20.52
C VAL A 199 7.17 -1.59 20.02
N VAL A 200 7.18 -0.35 20.53
CA VAL A 200 8.32 0.59 20.45
C VAL A 200 9.49 0.07 21.27
#